data_AF-L2FP29-F1
#
_entry.id   AF-L2FP29-F1
#
_cell.length_a   1.000
_cell.length_b   1.000
_cell.length_c   1.000
_cell.angle_alpha   90.00
_cell.angle_beta   90.00
_cell.angle_gamma   90.00
#
_symmetry.space_group_name_H-M   'P 1'
#
loop_
_entity.id
_entity.type
_entity.pdbx_description
1 polymer ?
#
loop_
_entity_poly.entity_id
_entity_poly.type
_entity_poly.pdbx_seq_one_letter_code
_entity_poly.pdbx_strand_id
1 'polypeptide(L)'
;MGDSGEGPKRHCITQRGTASTYGFPPASHNDSPFDAIQVGLDSIIPRWKASTALKWFLKSEGFPSADGAKLAAETMNQAAQDWNDLSFGVSISQTTDEAAANFNLVYQDNPPDEPGLLASAFFPLQADMDVVIYGTGLKNSENYPLKSTLLHELGHVFGLRHEFADEDSRGQIQFMEANKDSVMSYNGVVIIEETDKHGIREFYKLANGLRIDRSPVTDYEPQLRLNNQRNH
;
A
#
# COMPACT_ATOMS: atom_id res chain seq x y z
N MET A 1 29.49 -6.14 23.92
CA MET A 1 29.89 -5.47 22.66
C MET A 1 29.44 -6.38 21.54
N GLY A 2 28.47 -6.06 20.70
CA GLY A 2 27.52 -4.95 20.67
C GLY A 2 26.19 -5.52 20.18
N ASP A 3 25.10 -5.06 20.79
CA ASP A 3 23.75 -5.27 20.30
C ASP A 3 23.59 -4.38 19.06
N SER A 4 23.62 -5.00 17.88
CA SER A 4 23.33 -4.33 16.61
C SER A 4 21.84 -4.03 16.58
N GLY A 5 21.47 -2.90 17.20
CA GLY A 5 20.10 -2.40 17.25
C GLY A 5 19.55 -2.21 15.84
N GLU A 6 18.69 -3.13 15.43
CA GLU A 6 17.79 -2.96 14.30
C GLU A 6 16.88 -1.77 14.64
N GLY A 7 16.83 -0.76 13.78
CA GLY A 7 15.97 0.42 13.98
C GLY A 7 14.49 0.03 14.10
N PRO A 8 13.62 0.93 14.57
CA PRO A 8 12.20 0.62 14.65
C PRO A 8 11.67 0.28 13.25
N LYS A 9 10.90 -0.82 13.15
CA LYS A 9 10.24 -1.26 11.92
C LYS A 9 8.88 -0.60 11.79
N ARG A 10 8.53 -0.12 10.60
CA ARG A 10 7.20 0.38 10.25
C ARG A 10 6.20 -0.76 10.46
N HIS A 11 5.13 -0.51 11.22
CA HIS A 11 4.09 -1.51 11.47
C HIS A 11 2.86 -1.19 10.62
N CYS A 12 2.64 -1.99 9.57
CA CYS A 12 1.45 -1.98 8.71
C CYS A 12 0.88 -3.41 8.62
N ILE A 13 -0.44 -3.56 8.70
CA ILE A 13 -1.11 -4.87 8.72
C ILE A 13 -1.72 -5.29 7.38
N THR A 14 -1.62 -4.47 6.33
CA THR A 14 -2.26 -4.71 5.02
C THR A 14 -1.96 -6.10 4.45
N GLN A 15 -0.81 -6.68 4.79
CA GLN A 15 -0.39 -8.02 4.32
C GLN A 15 -0.86 -9.20 5.20
N ARG A 16 -1.42 -9.00 6.40
CA ARG A 16 -1.80 -10.11 7.32
C ARG A 16 -3.08 -10.86 6.90
N GLY A 17 -3.73 -10.45 5.82
CA GLY A 17 -4.93 -11.11 5.29
C GLY A 17 -4.64 -12.31 4.39
N THR A 18 -4.25 -13.46 4.98
CA THR A 18 -4.74 -14.84 4.75
C THR A 18 -3.81 -15.83 5.51
N ALA A 19 -4.40 -16.84 6.15
CA ALA A 19 -3.81 -17.62 7.25
C ALA A 19 -2.46 -18.34 7.00
N SER A 20 -1.64 -18.35 8.05
CA SER A 20 -0.32 -19.01 8.21
C SER A 20 -0.34 -20.53 7.97
N THR A 21 0.69 -21.04 7.28
CA THR A 21 1.26 -22.38 7.54
C THR A 21 2.70 -22.48 7.03
N TYR A 22 3.63 -22.60 7.99
CA TYR A 22 4.99 -23.15 7.99
C TYR A 22 5.70 -23.53 6.69
N GLY A 23 6.93 -23.01 6.53
CA GLY A 23 8.08 -23.77 6.03
C GLY A 23 9.35 -22.94 5.80
N PHE A 24 10.36 -23.05 6.68
CA PHE A 24 11.76 -22.64 6.42
C PHE A 24 12.28 -23.30 5.13
N PRO A 25 13.06 -22.64 4.21
CA PRO A 25 14.54 -22.49 4.30
C PRO A 25 15.12 -21.37 3.34
N PRO A 26 16.37 -21.44 2.82
CA PRO A 26 17.69 -21.13 3.37
C PRO A 26 18.32 -19.81 2.85
N ALA A 27 19.37 -19.35 3.54
CA ALA A 27 20.20 -18.20 3.16
C ALA A 27 21.00 -18.41 1.86
N SER A 28 21.08 -17.39 0.98
CA SER A 28 22.36 -16.81 0.50
C SER A 28 22.17 -15.71 -0.57
N HIS A 29 23.02 -14.69 -0.45
CA HIS A 29 23.15 -13.46 -1.24
C HIS A 29 23.45 -13.63 -2.74
N ASN A 30 23.15 -12.58 -3.52
CA ASN A 30 24.14 -11.89 -4.35
C ASN A 30 23.69 -10.45 -4.71
N ASP A 31 24.61 -9.50 -4.50
CA ASP A 31 24.49 -8.08 -4.86
C ASP A 31 24.60 -7.89 -6.39
N SER A 32 23.59 -7.26 -7.00
CA SER A 32 23.55 -6.77 -8.39
C SER A 32 22.80 -5.42 -8.42
N PRO A 33 23.13 -4.46 -9.32
CA PRO A 33 22.66 -3.08 -9.21
C PRO A 33 21.39 -2.78 -10.03
N PHE A 34 20.31 -3.56 -9.89
CA PHE A 34 19.03 -3.28 -10.55
C PHE A 34 17.81 -3.44 -9.61
N ASP A 35 16.67 -2.90 -10.05
CA ASP A 35 15.54 -2.35 -9.24
C ASP A 35 14.34 -3.33 -9.06
N ALA A 36 13.55 -3.27 -7.96
CA ALA A 36 12.33 -4.11 -7.71
C ALA A 36 11.10 -3.45 -7.11
N ILE A 37 9.99 -4.21 -7.24
CA ILE A 37 8.81 -4.21 -6.39
C ILE A 37 8.35 -5.66 -6.10
N GLN A 38 7.65 -5.89 -4.99
CA GLN A 38 6.96 -7.17 -4.74
C GLN A 38 5.50 -7.09 -5.21
N VAL A 39 4.94 -8.17 -5.76
CA VAL A 39 3.53 -8.25 -6.21
C VAL A 39 2.91 -9.61 -5.86
N GLY A 40 1.60 -9.77 -6.08
CA GLY A 40 0.90 -11.05 -5.87
C GLY A 40 -0.03 -11.08 -4.66
N LEU A 41 -1.06 -11.93 -4.69
CA LEU A 41 -1.94 -12.25 -3.57
C LEU A 41 -2.48 -13.67 -3.78
N ASP A 42 -2.11 -14.58 -2.89
CA ASP A 42 -2.42 -16.01 -2.96
C ASP A 42 -1.95 -16.71 -4.26
N SER A 43 -2.79 -16.74 -5.29
CA SER A 43 -2.51 -17.44 -6.56
C SER A 43 -2.61 -16.54 -7.79
N ILE A 44 -2.80 -15.24 -7.58
CA ILE A 44 -2.95 -14.24 -8.63
C ILE A 44 -2.05 -13.03 -8.34
N ILE A 45 -1.89 -12.16 -9.33
CA ILE A 45 -1.26 -10.85 -9.16
C ILE A 45 -2.32 -9.79 -9.44
N PRO A 46 -3.01 -9.26 -8.40
CA PRO A 46 -4.10 -8.32 -8.60
C PRO A 46 -3.55 -6.93 -8.90
N ARG A 47 -4.08 -6.31 -9.95
CA ARG A 47 -3.83 -4.90 -10.27
C ARG A 47 -5.09 -4.24 -10.81
N TRP A 48 -5.14 -2.92 -10.80
CA TRP A 48 -6.19 -2.23 -11.54
C TRP A 48 -5.95 -2.36 -13.04
N LYS A 49 -7.04 -2.42 -13.80
CA LYS A 49 -7.00 -2.28 -15.25
C LYS A 49 -6.34 -0.95 -15.64
N ALA A 50 -5.53 -0.94 -16.69
CA ALA A 50 -4.91 0.29 -17.17
C ALA A 50 -5.96 1.35 -17.54
N SER A 51 -5.60 2.62 -17.41
CA SER A 51 -6.47 3.82 -17.49
C SER A 51 -7.54 3.92 -16.40
N THR A 52 -7.30 3.30 -15.24
CA THR A 52 -8.21 3.40 -14.08
C THR A 52 -8.07 4.76 -13.40
N ALA A 53 -9.21 5.38 -13.06
CA ALA A 53 -9.27 6.55 -12.19
C ALA A 53 -9.98 6.18 -10.88
N LEU A 54 -9.23 6.21 -9.78
CA LEU A 54 -9.75 6.00 -8.42
C LEU A 54 -10.17 7.34 -7.80
N LYS A 55 -11.27 7.31 -7.07
CA LYS A 55 -11.76 8.42 -6.25
C LYS A 55 -11.79 8.01 -4.79
N TRP A 56 -11.32 8.88 -3.90
CA TRP A 56 -11.41 8.67 -2.46
C TRP A 56 -12.16 9.79 -1.77
N PHE A 57 -12.89 9.47 -0.70
CA PHE A 57 -13.64 10.44 0.10
C PHE A 57 -13.12 10.49 1.55
N LEU A 58 -13.08 11.68 2.15
CA LEU A 58 -12.67 11.85 3.55
C LEU A 58 -13.85 11.63 4.49
N LYS A 59 -13.77 10.63 5.37
CA LYS A 59 -14.72 10.45 6.47
C LYS A 59 -14.27 11.23 7.70
N SER A 60 -14.53 12.54 7.70
CA SER A 60 -14.04 13.46 8.72
C SER A 60 -14.58 13.19 10.13
N GLU A 61 -15.77 12.60 10.25
CA GLU A 61 -16.48 12.42 11.53
C GLU A 61 -15.74 11.48 12.49
N GLY A 62 -14.89 10.59 11.97
CA GLY A 62 -14.09 9.67 12.76
C GLY A 62 -12.82 10.28 13.34
N PHE A 63 -12.37 11.44 12.85
CA PHE A 63 -11.08 12.01 13.27
C PHE A 63 -11.16 12.69 14.63
N PRO A 64 -10.08 12.66 15.44
CA PRO A 64 -10.05 13.31 16.76
C PRO A 64 -10.25 14.82 16.73
N SER A 65 -9.95 15.47 15.59
CA SER A 65 -10.14 16.90 15.37
C SER A 65 -10.30 17.23 13.89
N ALA A 66 -10.94 18.36 13.60
CA ALA A 66 -11.06 18.87 12.24
C ALA A 66 -9.69 19.15 11.60
N ASP A 67 -8.73 19.67 12.37
CA ASP A 67 -7.36 19.89 11.91
C ASP A 67 -6.65 18.57 11.59
N GLY A 68 -6.89 17.52 12.37
CA GLY A 68 -6.37 16.17 12.08
C GLY A 68 -6.94 15.59 10.80
N ALA A 69 -8.25 15.73 10.57
CA ALA A 69 -8.91 15.31 9.34
C ALA A 69 -8.35 16.07 8.12
N LYS A 70 -8.17 17.38 8.26
CA LYS A 70 -7.60 18.24 7.23
C LYS A 70 -6.16 17.86 6.90
N LEU A 71 -5.31 17.69 7.92
CA LEU A 71 -3.92 17.25 7.75
C LEU A 71 -3.86 15.91 7.00
N ALA A 72 -4.68 14.94 7.39
CA ALA A 72 -4.74 13.65 6.73
C ALA A 72 -5.14 13.75 5.25
N ALA A 73 -6.18 14.54 4.94
CA ALA A 73 -6.64 14.74 3.58
C ALA A 73 -5.60 15.46 2.70
N GLU A 74 -4.98 16.53 3.20
CA GLU A 74 -3.92 17.26 2.50
C GLU A 74 -2.72 16.35 2.23
N THR A 75 -2.34 15.54 3.21
CA THR A 75 -1.21 14.61 3.08
C THR A 75 -1.52 13.47 2.11
N MET A 76 -2.75 12.95 2.12
CA MET A 76 -3.21 11.94 1.16
C MET A 76 -3.20 12.49 -0.27
N ASN A 77 -3.62 13.74 -0.47
CA ASN A 77 -3.55 14.40 -1.78
C ASN A 77 -2.10 14.56 -2.26
N GLN A 78 -1.16 14.90 -1.38
CA GLN A 78 0.26 14.97 -1.73
C GLN A 78 0.82 13.60 -2.12
N ALA A 79 0.51 12.54 -1.35
CA ALA A 79 0.94 11.19 -1.67
C ALA A 79 0.32 10.68 -2.99
N ALA A 80 -0.97 10.98 -3.22
CA ALA A 80 -1.66 10.70 -4.46
C ALA A 80 -1.03 11.41 -5.65
N GLN A 81 -0.64 12.68 -5.49
CA GLN A 81 0.03 13.45 -6.53
C GLN A 81 1.39 12.83 -6.92
N ASP A 82 2.21 12.46 -5.94
CA ASP A 82 3.51 11.83 -6.19
C ASP A 82 3.37 10.55 -7.05
N TRP A 83 2.33 9.74 -6.80
CA TRP A 83 2.01 8.56 -7.61
C TRP A 83 1.44 8.92 -9.00
N ASN A 84 0.53 9.90 -9.07
CA ASN A 84 -0.06 10.36 -10.34
C ASN A 84 1.02 10.89 -11.31
N ASP A 85 2.02 11.60 -10.80
CA ASP A 85 3.13 12.15 -11.58
C ASP A 85 3.95 11.05 -12.30
N LEU A 86 3.89 9.80 -11.82
CA LEU A 86 4.57 8.68 -12.46
C LEU A 86 3.89 8.22 -13.75
N SER A 87 2.60 8.53 -13.95
CA SER A 87 1.82 8.23 -15.16
C SER A 87 1.89 6.75 -15.60
N PHE A 88 1.73 5.82 -14.66
CA PHE A 88 1.79 4.36 -14.93
C PHE A 88 0.45 3.76 -15.39
N GLY A 89 -0.57 4.58 -15.62
CA GLY A 89 -1.88 4.13 -16.13
C GLY A 89 -2.96 4.00 -15.07
N VAL A 90 -2.71 4.36 -13.81
CA VAL A 90 -3.75 4.58 -12.80
C VAL A 90 -3.60 6.00 -12.26
N SER A 91 -4.73 6.64 -11.99
CA SER A 91 -4.77 7.94 -11.32
C SER A 91 -5.67 7.87 -10.10
N ILE A 92 -5.41 8.72 -9.12
CA ILE A 92 -6.19 8.83 -7.90
C ILE A 92 -6.48 10.29 -7.56
N SER A 93 -7.70 10.58 -7.13
CA SER A 93 -8.14 11.93 -6.77
C SER A 93 -9.14 11.93 -5.62
N GLN A 94 -9.21 13.03 -4.87
CA GLN A 94 -10.24 13.21 -3.86
C GLN A 94 -11.58 13.59 -4.51
N THR A 95 -12.69 13.09 -3.96
CA THR A 95 -14.06 13.53 -4.28
C THR A 95 -14.72 14.14 -3.05
N THR A 96 -15.62 15.10 -3.27
CA THR A 96 -16.53 15.64 -2.23
C THR A 96 -17.88 14.91 -2.21
N ASP A 97 -18.15 14.07 -3.20
CA ASP A 97 -19.32 13.20 -3.27
C ASP A 97 -18.92 11.81 -2.77
N GLU A 98 -19.45 11.43 -1.62
CA GLU A 98 -19.21 10.13 -0.98
C GLU A 98 -19.68 8.96 -1.86
N ALA A 99 -20.82 9.10 -2.54
CA ALA A 99 -21.35 8.04 -3.41
C ALA A 99 -20.46 7.80 -4.63
N ALA A 100 -19.67 8.78 -5.05
CA ALA A 100 -18.74 8.67 -6.17
C ALA A 100 -17.38 8.08 -5.79
N ALA A 101 -17.14 7.74 -4.52
CA ALA A 101 -15.86 7.23 -4.06
C ALA A 101 -15.72 5.71 -4.26
N ASN A 102 -14.52 5.28 -4.61
CA ASN A 102 -14.12 3.87 -4.64
C ASN A 102 -13.73 3.36 -3.25
N PHE A 103 -13.17 4.24 -2.42
CA PHE A 103 -12.82 3.94 -1.02
C PHE A 103 -12.84 5.23 -0.19
N ASN A 104 -12.86 5.11 1.14
CA ASN A 104 -12.73 6.25 2.04
C ASN A 104 -11.34 6.32 2.68
N LEU A 105 -10.93 7.53 3.05
CA LEU A 105 -9.89 7.76 4.05
C LEU A 105 -10.57 7.92 5.41
N VAL A 106 -10.26 7.02 6.36
CA VAL A 106 -10.89 6.97 7.67
C VAL A 106 -9.85 7.02 8.78
N TYR A 107 -10.27 7.44 9.98
CA TYR A 107 -9.47 7.34 11.20
C TYR A 107 -9.99 6.21 12.10
N GLN A 108 -9.08 5.51 12.76
CA GLN A 108 -9.39 4.61 13.86
C GLN A 108 -8.39 4.77 15.01
N ASP A 109 -8.81 4.51 16.24
CA ASP A 109 -7.85 4.36 17.34
C ASP A 109 -7.03 3.08 17.17
N ASN A 110 -5.79 3.09 17.65
CA ASN A 110 -4.96 1.89 17.67
C ASN A 110 -5.64 0.80 18.51
N PRO A 111 -5.67 -0.46 18.02
CA PRO A 111 -6.18 -1.54 18.83
C PRO A 111 -5.22 -1.80 20.02
N PRO A 112 -5.72 -2.24 21.20
CA PRO A 112 -4.89 -2.37 22.40
C PRO A 112 -3.69 -3.32 22.25
N ASP A 113 -3.80 -4.31 21.38
CA ASP A 113 -2.79 -5.32 21.05
C ASP A 113 -1.81 -4.87 19.96
N GLU A 114 -2.10 -3.80 19.21
CA GLU A 114 -1.18 -3.21 18.22
C GLU A 114 -1.04 -1.68 18.36
N PRO A 115 -0.48 -1.18 19.48
CA PRO A 115 -0.36 0.26 19.76
C PRO A 115 0.55 1.01 18.77
N GLY A 116 1.41 0.28 18.04
CA GLY A 116 2.35 0.83 17.07
C GLY A 116 1.81 0.95 15.64
N LEU A 117 0.58 0.50 15.38
CA LEU A 117 0.01 0.49 14.03
C LEU A 117 -0.12 1.91 13.45
N LEU A 118 0.39 2.13 12.25
CA LEU A 118 0.40 3.46 11.63
C LEU A 118 -0.78 3.67 10.69
N ALA A 119 -0.96 2.75 9.75
CA ALA A 119 -2.03 2.77 8.77
C ALA A 119 -2.32 1.35 8.24
N SER A 120 -3.39 1.22 7.48
CA SER A 120 -3.68 0.05 6.67
C SER A 120 -4.43 0.43 5.39
N ALA A 121 -4.35 -0.44 4.39
CA ALA A 121 -4.95 -0.29 3.08
C ALA A 121 -5.46 -1.65 2.58
N PHE A 122 -5.58 -1.78 1.26
CA PHE A 122 -6.15 -2.93 0.59
C PHE A 122 -5.54 -3.12 -0.80
N PHE A 123 -5.72 -4.31 -1.37
CA PHE A 123 -5.32 -4.67 -2.72
C PHE A 123 -6.50 -4.60 -3.72
N PRO A 124 -6.25 -4.46 -5.04
CA PRO A 124 -7.29 -4.30 -6.07
C PRO A 124 -8.41 -5.37 -6.16
N LEU A 125 -8.19 -6.56 -5.60
CA LEU A 125 -9.20 -7.63 -5.50
C LEU A 125 -10.25 -7.35 -4.41
N GLN A 126 -9.89 -6.57 -3.39
CA GLN A 126 -10.70 -6.41 -2.20
C GLN A 126 -11.75 -5.32 -2.42
N ALA A 127 -13.02 -5.68 -2.32
CA ALA A 127 -14.14 -4.76 -2.44
C ALA A 127 -14.50 -4.14 -1.07
N ASP A 128 -15.04 -2.93 -1.10
CA ASP A 128 -15.64 -2.25 0.06
C ASP A 128 -14.65 -2.02 1.23
N MET A 129 -13.39 -1.77 0.89
CA MET A 129 -12.29 -1.47 1.82
C MET A 129 -11.99 0.03 1.87
N ASP A 130 -11.31 0.45 2.94
CA ASP A 130 -10.89 1.83 3.19
C ASP A 130 -9.37 1.90 3.43
N VAL A 131 -8.80 3.09 3.24
CA VAL A 131 -7.48 3.42 3.79
C VAL A 131 -7.70 3.95 5.20
N VAL A 132 -7.09 3.30 6.19
CA VAL A 132 -7.24 3.64 7.61
C VAL A 132 -5.96 4.28 8.12
N ILE A 133 -6.07 5.45 8.72
CA ILE A 133 -4.99 6.05 9.53
C ILE A 133 -5.30 5.77 11.00
N TYR A 134 -4.32 5.21 11.72
CA TYR A 134 -4.46 4.99 13.15
C TYR A 134 -3.91 6.17 13.98
N GLY A 135 -4.31 6.24 15.25
CA GLY A 135 -3.85 7.25 16.21
C GLY A 135 -2.35 7.52 16.18
N THR A 136 -1.52 6.48 16.17
CA THR A 136 -0.05 6.59 16.10
C THR A 136 0.43 7.15 14.77
N GLY A 137 -0.19 6.76 13.64
CA GLY A 137 0.14 7.30 12.32
C GLY A 137 -0.22 8.78 12.15
N LEU A 138 -1.38 9.20 12.70
CA LEU A 138 -1.82 10.59 12.62
C LEU A 138 -0.91 11.57 13.39
N LYS A 139 -0.22 11.09 14.44
CA LYS A 139 0.72 11.90 15.24
C LYS A 139 1.93 12.41 14.44
N ASN A 140 2.16 11.91 13.23
CA ASN A 140 3.16 12.41 12.28
C ASN A 140 4.56 12.56 12.90
N SER A 141 5.26 11.45 13.09
CA SER A 141 6.58 11.43 13.72
C SER A 141 7.72 11.67 12.71
N GLU A 142 8.88 12.12 13.18
CA GLU A 142 10.07 12.27 12.32
C GLU A 142 10.51 10.95 11.66
N ASN A 143 10.35 9.83 12.38
CA ASN A 143 10.74 8.50 11.90
C ASN A 143 9.71 7.89 10.93
N TYR A 144 8.44 8.29 11.05
CA TYR A 144 7.35 7.86 10.19
C TYR A 144 6.42 9.04 9.88
N PRO A 145 6.82 9.92 8.95
CA PRO A 145 5.98 11.01 8.50
C PRO A 145 4.69 10.45 7.88
N LEU A 146 3.57 11.11 8.13
CA LEU A 146 2.27 10.69 7.62
C LEU A 146 2.28 10.54 6.10
N LYS A 147 2.99 11.45 5.39
CA LYS A 147 3.15 11.37 3.94
C LYS A 147 3.82 10.07 3.51
N SER A 148 4.92 9.72 4.18
CA SER A 148 5.67 8.50 3.93
C SER A 148 4.80 7.25 4.15
N THR A 149 3.99 7.26 5.21
CA THR A 149 3.00 6.19 5.46
C THR A 149 1.94 6.10 4.38
N LEU A 150 1.35 7.22 3.96
CA LEU A 150 0.31 7.21 2.93
C LEU A 150 0.85 6.87 1.53
N LEU A 151 2.08 7.25 1.21
CA LEU A 151 2.77 6.82 -0.01
C LEU A 151 2.86 5.30 -0.09
N HIS A 152 3.26 4.68 1.02
CA HIS A 152 3.36 3.24 1.18
C HIS A 152 2.00 2.54 1.06
N GLU A 153 0.99 3.01 1.79
CA GLU A 153 -0.37 2.45 1.73
C GLU A 153 -0.97 2.56 0.31
N LEU A 154 -0.71 3.66 -0.41
CA LEU A 154 -1.12 3.79 -1.80
C LEU A 154 -0.44 2.78 -2.72
N GLY A 155 0.81 2.40 -2.44
CA GLY A 155 1.47 1.30 -3.13
C GLY A 155 0.65 0.00 -3.06
N HIS A 156 0.12 -0.35 -1.88
CA HIS A 156 -0.79 -1.49 -1.74
C HIS A 156 -2.07 -1.34 -2.54
N VAL A 157 -2.68 -0.14 -2.52
CA VAL A 157 -3.86 0.16 -3.35
C VAL A 157 -3.56 -0.09 -4.83
N PHE A 158 -2.33 0.12 -5.30
CA PHE A 158 -1.92 -0.18 -6.68
C PHE A 158 -1.49 -1.63 -6.94
N GLY A 159 -1.49 -2.49 -5.92
CA GLY A 159 -1.12 -3.91 -6.04
C GLY A 159 0.34 -4.22 -5.66
N LEU A 160 1.10 -3.25 -5.16
CA LEU A 160 2.46 -3.46 -4.67
C LEU A 160 2.46 -4.11 -3.29
N ARG A 161 3.43 -4.96 -3.02
CA ARG A 161 3.71 -5.60 -1.74
C ARG A 161 4.99 -5.05 -1.13
N HIS A 162 5.16 -5.28 0.17
CA HIS A 162 6.41 -4.99 0.86
C HIS A 162 7.58 -5.72 0.24
N GLU A 163 8.71 -5.03 0.13
CA GLU A 163 9.93 -5.54 -0.48
C GLU A 163 10.50 -6.77 0.21
N PHE A 164 10.31 -6.85 1.53
CA PHE A 164 10.72 -7.95 2.38
C PHE A 164 9.54 -8.50 3.17
N ALA A 165 8.39 -8.69 2.51
CA ALA A 165 7.36 -9.53 3.09
C ALA A 165 7.98 -10.88 3.45
N ASP A 166 7.69 -11.37 4.66
CA ASP A 166 8.19 -12.66 5.14
C ASP A 166 7.99 -13.71 4.04
N GLU A 167 8.97 -14.58 3.81
CA GLU A 167 8.89 -15.70 2.85
C GLU A 167 7.65 -16.61 3.10
N ASP A 168 7.05 -16.50 4.28
CA ASP A 168 5.79 -17.12 4.70
C ASP A 168 4.52 -16.45 4.12
N SER A 169 4.63 -15.36 3.36
CA SER A 169 3.47 -14.66 2.77
C SER A 169 3.05 -15.32 1.45
N ARG A 170 1.90 -16.00 1.47
CA ARG A 170 1.41 -16.78 0.31
C ARG A 170 1.23 -15.92 -0.94
N GLY A 171 1.78 -16.39 -2.06
CA GLY A 171 1.60 -15.78 -3.37
C GLY A 171 2.48 -14.57 -3.66
N GLN A 172 3.44 -14.26 -2.78
CA GLN A 172 4.44 -13.25 -3.05
C GLN A 172 5.31 -13.66 -4.24
N ILE A 173 5.41 -12.75 -5.19
CA ILE A 173 6.27 -12.90 -6.36
C ILE A 173 7.11 -11.64 -6.42
N GLN A 174 8.41 -11.86 -6.31
CA GLN A 174 9.37 -10.81 -6.57
C GLN A 174 9.30 -10.47 -8.06
N PHE A 175 8.91 -9.24 -8.35
CA PHE A 175 8.92 -8.72 -9.72
C PHE A 175 10.13 -7.77 -9.82
N MET A 176 11.14 -8.21 -10.56
CA MET A 176 12.45 -7.55 -10.68
C MET A 176 13.36 -7.74 -9.43
N GLU A 177 14.35 -6.89 -9.12
CA GLU A 177 15.41 -7.15 -8.11
C GLU A 177 15.33 -6.38 -6.77
N ALA A 178 15.23 -7.07 -5.62
CA ALA A 178 14.87 -6.49 -4.31
C ALA A 178 15.56 -5.16 -3.91
N ASN A 179 14.82 -4.10 -3.59
CA ASN A 179 15.33 -2.81 -3.12
C ASN A 179 14.92 -2.45 -1.67
N LYS A 180 15.88 -2.49 -0.75
CA LYS A 180 15.67 -2.15 0.66
C LYS A 180 15.22 -0.72 0.96
N ASP A 181 15.43 0.18 0.02
CA ASP A 181 15.10 1.60 0.12
C ASP A 181 13.77 1.93 -0.57
N SER A 182 13.07 0.93 -1.11
CA SER A 182 11.74 1.07 -1.74
C SER A 182 10.73 1.75 -0.81
N VAL A 183 9.78 2.49 -1.39
CA VAL A 183 8.59 2.98 -0.70
C VAL A 183 7.80 1.86 0.00
N MET A 184 7.93 0.62 -0.46
CA MET A 184 7.31 -0.56 0.13
C MET A 184 8.16 -1.21 1.24
N SER A 185 9.28 -0.60 1.63
CA SER A 185 10.13 -1.08 2.73
C SER A 185 9.53 -0.81 4.11
N TYR A 186 9.91 -1.64 5.09
CA TYR A 186 9.57 -1.44 6.51
C TYR A 186 10.43 -0.36 7.18
N ASN A 187 11.45 0.17 6.50
CA ASN A 187 12.48 1.00 7.12
C ASN A 187 12.10 2.48 7.13
N GLY A 188 11.85 3.05 8.31
CA GLY A 188 11.86 4.49 8.58
C GLY A 188 11.10 5.37 7.58
N VAL A 189 11.69 6.54 7.27
CA VAL A 189 11.18 7.48 6.27
C VAL A 189 11.45 6.92 4.87
N VAL A 190 10.37 6.58 4.18
CA VAL A 190 10.40 6.13 2.78
C VAL A 190 9.83 7.20 1.85
N ILE A 191 10.40 7.29 0.65
CA ILE A 191 9.93 8.09 -0.48
C ILE A 191 9.85 7.20 -1.72
N ILE A 192 9.16 7.65 -2.78
CA ILE A 192 9.16 6.91 -4.05
C ILE A 192 10.55 7.04 -4.69
N GLU A 193 11.30 5.94 -4.69
CA GLU A 193 12.62 5.84 -5.31
C GLU A 193 12.51 5.55 -6.82
N GLU A 194 13.59 5.77 -7.57
CA GLU A 194 13.59 5.48 -9.02
C GLU A 194 13.22 4.01 -9.33
N THR A 195 13.58 3.10 -8.43
CA THR A 195 13.25 1.67 -8.54
C THR A 195 11.75 1.43 -8.50
N ASP A 196 11.04 2.11 -7.59
CA ASP A 196 9.58 2.03 -7.46
C ASP A 196 8.92 2.56 -8.73
N LYS A 197 9.45 3.68 -9.27
CA LYS A 197 8.95 4.30 -10.51
C LYS A 197 9.12 3.39 -11.71
N HIS A 198 10.26 2.73 -11.83
CA HIS A 198 10.51 1.80 -12.92
C HIS A 198 9.64 0.54 -12.77
N GLY A 199 9.68 -0.08 -11.58
CA GLY A 199 8.94 -1.29 -11.26
C GLY A 199 7.44 -1.16 -11.50
N ILE A 200 6.81 -0.08 -10.99
CA ILE A 200 5.36 0.11 -11.18
C ILE A 200 4.99 0.31 -12.65
N ARG A 201 5.82 1.02 -13.43
CA ARG A 201 5.57 1.24 -14.86
C ARG A 201 5.70 -0.05 -15.65
N GLU A 202 6.71 -0.88 -15.38
CA GLU A 202 6.84 -2.18 -16.03
C GLU A 202 5.72 -3.14 -15.61
N PHE A 203 5.35 -3.12 -14.33
CA PHE A 203 4.24 -3.93 -13.82
C PHE A 203 2.91 -3.62 -14.51
N TYR A 204 2.58 -2.34 -14.72
CA TYR A 204 1.36 -1.94 -15.41
C TYR A 204 1.41 -2.10 -16.94
N LYS A 205 2.59 -2.37 -17.53
CA LYS A 205 2.72 -2.75 -18.95
C LYS A 205 2.45 -4.22 -19.23
N LEU A 206 2.49 -5.09 -18.21
CA LEU A 206 2.28 -6.53 -18.39
C LEU A 206 0.91 -6.80 -19.02
N ALA A 207 0.78 -7.85 -19.83
CA ALA A 207 -0.51 -8.25 -20.37
C ALA A 207 -1.38 -8.88 -19.27
N ASN A 208 -2.69 -8.61 -19.28
CA ASN A 208 -3.63 -9.33 -18.42
C ASN A 208 -3.58 -10.84 -18.75
N GLY A 209 -3.52 -11.68 -17.73
CA GLY A 209 -3.33 -13.13 -17.85
C GLY A 209 -1.88 -13.58 -18.06
N LEU A 210 -0.92 -12.66 -18.24
CA LEU A 210 0.50 -13.02 -18.24
C LEU A 210 0.86 -13.64 -16.90
N ARG A 211 1.55 -14.78 -16.92
CA ARG A 211 2.00 -15.43 -15.69
C ARG A 211 3.40 -14.94 -15.35
N ILE A 212 3.55 -14.47 -14.12
CA ILE A 212 4.87 -14.32 -13.49
C ILE A 212 4.98 -15.51 -12.54
N ASP A 213 6.02 -16.32 -12.74
CA ASP A 213 6.13 -17.67 -12.20
C ASP A 213 4.86 -18.52 -12.46
N ARG A 214 4.00 -18.67 -11.45
CA ARG A 214 2.77 -19.46 -11.51
C ARG A 214 1.50 -18.64 -11.37
N SER A 215 1.59 -17.34 -11.09
CA SER A 215 0.42 -16.50 -10.82
C SER A 215 0.12 -15.60 -12.02
N PRO A 216 -1.12 -15.57 -12.52
CA PRO A 216 -1.50 -14.66 -13.58
C PRO A 216 -1.70 -13.24 -13.03
N VAL A 217 -1.16 -12.26 -13.75
CA VAL A 217 -1.59 -10.86 -13.66
C VAL A 217 -3.08 -10.81 -13.95
N THR A 218 -3.86 -10.24 -13.05
CA THR A 218 -5.31 -10.18 -13.13
C THR A 218 -5.77 -8.75 -12.94
N ASP A 219 -6.35 -8.19 -14.00
CA ASP A 219 -6.92 -6.84 -13.99
C ASP A 219 -8.27 -6.81 -13.26
N TYR A 220 -8.44 -5.84 -12.38
CA TYR A 220 -9.69 -5.52 -11.70
C TYR A 220 -10.21 -4.16 -12.13
N GLU A 221 -11.53 -4.02 -12.23
CA GLU A 221 -12.19 -2.74 -12.41
C GLU A 221 -12.65 -2.21 -11.05
N PRO A 222 -12.31 -0.97 -10.69
CA PRO A 222 -12.67 -0.43 -9.38
C PRO A 222 -14.18 -0.29 -9.27
N GLN A 223 -14.72 -0.77 -8.16
CA GLN A 223 -16.13 -0.60 -7.83
C GLN A 223 -16.31 0.64 -6.97
N LEU A 224 -17.50 1.24 -7.02
CA LEU A 224 -17.89 2.24 -6.03
C LEU A 224 -18.09 1.55 -4.68
N ARG A 225 -17.77 2.27 -3.60
CA ARG A 225 -17.90 1.73 -2.24
C ARG A 225 -19.38 1.48 -1.92
N LEU A 226 -19.74 0.21 -1.70
CA LEU A 226 -21.13 -0.21 -1.52
C LEU A 226 -21.74 0.39 -0.26
N ASN A 227 -20.97 0.46 0.82
CA ASN A 227 -21.43 1.05 2.07
C ASN A 227 -21.70 2.56 1.96
N ASN A 228 -21.12 3.26 0.98
CA ASN A 228 -21.47 4.66 0.70
C ASN A 228 -22.84 4.77 -0.01
N GLN A 229 -23.26 3.74 -0.75
CA GLN A 229 -24.53 3.74 -1.49
C GLN A 229 -25.77 3.48 -0.62
N ARG A 230 -25.58 2.92 0.59
CA ARG A 230 -26.68 2.53 1.48
C ARG A 230 -27.29 3.69 2.28
N ASN A 231 -26.62 4.84 2.28
CA ASN A 231 -27.01 6.03 3.04
C ASN A 231 -27.71 7.11 2.19
N HIS A 232 -28.08 6.78 0.95
CA HIS A 232 -28.79 7.66 0.02
C HIS A 232 -30.23 7.22 -0.20
#